data_AF-A0A9J7LWD4-F1
#
_entry.id   AF-A0A9J7LWD4-F1
#
_cell.length_a   1.000
_cell.length_b   1.000
_cell.length_c   1.000
_cell.angle_alpha   90.00
_cell.angle_beta   90.00
_cell.angle_gamma   90.00
#
_symmetry.space_group_name_H-M   'P 1'
#
loop_
_entity.id
_entity.type
_entity.pdbx_description
1 polymer ?
#
loop_
_entity_poly.entity_id
_entity_poly.type
_entity_poly.pdbx_seq_one_letter_code
_entity_poly.pdbx_strand_id
1 'polypeptide(L)'
;MVCTSGLKKNKEVTSENFKKNLLKMDIVALVAILVAAGIPACLASLGDRSYSFLTCLQTCENAKCRGPGLERFNTNQPRYMGLLGWDCTEECKYECMWDTVQTFQRAGKDVPQFYGKWPFVRVLGAQEPASVVFSVLNGLAHLVMIGVFRSRVPKNAPLYWTVNVYALR
;
A
#
# COMPACT_ATOMS: atom_id res chain seq x y z
N MET A 1 19.90 -13.45 71.29
CA MET A 1 18.67 -12.95 70.62
C MET A 1 19.09 -12.25 69.34
N VAL A 2 18.25 -12.34 68.30
CA VAL A 2 18.36 -11.74 66.96
C VAL A 2 19.07 -12.60 65.89
N CYS A 3 18.47 -12.61 64.69
CA CYS A 3 18.86 -13.23 63.41
C CYS A 3 18.26 -14.59 63.01
N THR A 4 16.94 -14.79 63.10
CA THR A 4 16.24 -15.80 62.27
C THR A 4 14.99 -15.27 61.55
N SER A 5 14.42 -14.15 61.99
CA SER A 5 13.18 -13.58 61.45
C SER A 5 13.33 -12.90 60.06
N GLY A 6 14.55 -12.47 59.69
CA GLY A 6 14.82 -11.77 58.43
C GLY A 6 14.93 -12.68 57.19
N LEU A 7 15.42 -13.92 57.37
CA LEU A 7 15.63 -14.85 56.25
C LEU A 7 14.32 -15.46 55.73
N LYS A 8 13.35 -15.72 56.61
CA LYS A 8 12.05 -16.28 56.23
C LYS A 8 11.20 -15.26 55.45
N LYS A 9 11.19 -14.00 55.91
CA LYS A 9 10.48 -12.89 55.25
C LYS A 9 11.05 -12.57 53.87
N ASN A 10 12.38 -12.63 53.70
CA ASN A 10 13.01 -12.46 52.38
C ASN A 10 12.66 -13.58 51.39
N LYS A 11 12.54 -14.84 51.83
CA LYS A 11 12.15 -15.96 50.95
C LYS A 11 10.70 -15.88 50.49
N GLU A 12 9.76 -15.51 51.37
CA GLU A 12 8.35 -15.31 51.00
C GLU A 12 8.15 -14.12 50.05
N VAL A 13 8.82 -12.99 50.31
CA VAL A 13 8.77 -11.81 49.43
C VAL A 13 9.37 -12.12 48.05
N THR A 14 10.44 -12.92 47.98
CA THR A 14 11.05 -13.33 46.70
C THR A 14 10.12 -14.28 45.92
N SER A 15 9.43 -15.21 46.61
CA SER A 15 8.47 -16.14 45.99
C SER A 15 7.22 -15.44 45.46
N GLU A 16 6.67 -14.48 46.22
CA GLU A 16 5.54 -13.65 45.79
C GLU A 16 5.89 -12.74 44.60
N ASN A 17 7.07 -12.12 44.62
CA ASN A 17 7.56 -11.33 43.50
C ASN A 17 7.82 -12.19 42.26
N PHE A 18 8.33 -13.41 42.44
CA PHE A 18 8.52 -14.37 41.34
C PHE A 18 7.18 -14.78 40.71
N LYS A 19 6.16 -15.13 41.52
CA LYS A 19 4.81 -15.43 41.03
C LYS A 19 4.16 -14.25 40.31
N LYS A 20 4.30 -13.03 40.84
CA LYS A 20 3.78 -11.80 40.20
C LYS A 20 4.47 -11.52 38.88
N ASN A 21 5.78 -11.77 38.76
CA ASN A 21 6.51 -11.63 37.51
C ASN A 21 6.13 -12.70 36.50
N LEU A 22 5.93 -13.94 36.94
CA LEU A 22 5.45 -15.03 36.09
C LEU A 22 4.05 -14.74 35.54
N LEU A 23 3.12 -14.29 36.40
CA LEU A 23 1.76 -13.91 36.00
C LEU A 23 1.75 -12.71 35.04
N LYS A 24 2.64 -11.72 35.26
CA LYS A 24 2.82 -10.60 34.33
C LYS A 24 3.36 -11.05 32.97
N MET A 25 4.30 -12.00 32.95
CA MET A 25 4.83 -12.57 31.71
C MET A 25 3.75 -13.32 30.92
N ASP A 26 2.89 -14.09 31.59
CA ASP A 26 1.76 -14.78 30.96
C ASP A 26 0.72 -13.81 30.37
N ILE A 27 0.39 -12.72 31.09
CA ILE A 27 -0.52 -11.68 30.59
C ILE A 27 0.08 -10.97 29.37
N VAL A 28 1.38 -10.65 29.40
CA VAL A 28 2.06 -10.02 28.25
C VAL A 28 2.07 -10.97 27.04
N ALA A 29 2.31 -12.26 27.25
CA ALA A 29 2.26 -13.26 26.19
C ALA A 29 0.85 -13.40 25.60
N LEU A 30 -0.19 -13.45 26.44
CA LEU A 30 -1.59 -13.51 26.01
C LEU A 30 -1.99 -12.26 25.21
N VAL A 31 -1.61 -11.07 25.68
CA VAL A 31 -1.86 -9.81 24.94
C VAL A 31 -1.12 -9.81 23.61
N ALA A 32 0.14 -10.26 23.57
CA ALA A 32 0.90 -10.35 22.33
C ALA A 32 0.27 -11.32 21.31
N ILE A 33 -0.24 -12.46 21.77
CA ILE A 33 -0.94 -13.45 20.93
C ILE A 33 -2.26 -12.88 20.38
N LEU A 34 -3.05 -12.20 21.23
CA LEU A 34 -4.29 -11.55 20.80
C LEU A 34 -4.05 -10.43 19.79
N VAL A 35 -2.99 -9.64 19.98
CA VAL A 35 -2.57 -8.60 19.03
C VAL A 35 -2.11 -9.24 17.71
N ALA A 36 -1.33 -10.31 17.74
CA ALA A 36 -0.89 -11.02 16.54
C ALA A 36 -2.06 -11.68 15.78
N ALA A 37 -3.04 -12.25 16.50
CA ALA A 37 -4.25 -12.84 15.91
C ALA A 37 -5.20 -11.79 15.30
N GLY A 38 -5.11 -10.53 15.72
CA GLY A 38 -5.86 -9.42 15.15
C GLY A 38 -5.29 -8.85 13.85
N ILE A 39 -4.11 -9.32 13.40
CA ILE A 39 -3.53 -8.89 12.13
C ILE A 39 -4.12 -9.77 11.02
N PRO A 40 -4.96 -9.24 10.12
CA PRO A 40 -5.46 -10.02 8.99
C PRO A 40 -4.28 -10.51 8.15
N ALA A 41 -4.27 -11.80 7.84
CA ALA A 41 -3.29 -12.38 6.94
C ALA A 41 -3.48 -11.75 5.55
N CYS A 42 -2.52 -10.93 5.12
CA CYS A 42 -2.49 -10.36 3.77
C CYS A 42 -2.25 -11.50 2.77
N LEU A 43 -3.33 -12.08 2.25
CA LEU A 43 -3.24 -12.99 1.13
C LEU A 43 -2.86 -12.18 -0.11
N ALA A 44 -1.63 -12.34 -0.58
CA ALA A 44 -1.22 -11.85 -1.89
C ALA A 44 -2.16 -12.41 -2.99
N SER A 45 -2.35 -11.63 -4.05
CA SER A 45 -3.30 -11.96 -5.10
C SER A 45 -2.94 -13.26 -5.81
N LEU A 46 -3.93 -13.96 -6.38
CA LEU A 46 -3.69 -15.22 -7.10
C LEU A 46 -2.68 -15.07 -8.24
N GLY A 47 -2.70 -13.93 -8.95
CA GLY A 47 -1.76 -13.61 -10.01
C GLY A 47 -0.32 -13.47 -9.49
N ASP A 48 -0.15 -12.80 -8.34
CA ASP A 48 1.16 -12.54 -7.72
C ASP A 48 1.86 -13.82 -7.26
N ARG A 49 1.09 -14.88 -6.98
CA ARG A 49 1.60 -16.20 -6.58
C ARG A 49 1.85 -17.13 -7.76
N SER A 50 1.46 -16.73 -8.97
CA SER A 50 1.59 -17.59 -10.14
C SER A 50 3.06 -17.76 -10.53
N TYR A 51 3.45 -19.00 -10.83
CA TYR A 51 4.82 -19.32 -11.25
C TYR A 51 5.22 -18.53 -12.51
N SER A 52 4.31 -18.39 -13.48
CA SER A 52 4.55 -17.61 -14.71
C SER A 52 4.89 -16.15 -14.40
N PHE A 53 4.14 -15.51 -13.51
CA PHE A 53 4.38 -14.12 -13.12
C PHE A 53 5.72 -13.94 -12.40
N LEU A 54 5.97 -14.75 -11.36
CA LEU A 54 7.19 -14.65 -10.55
C LEU A 54 8.46 -14.89 -11.38
N THR A 55 8.44 -15.90 -12.24
CA THR A 55 9.59 -16.25 -13.10
C THR A 55 9.87 -15.16 -14.13
N CYS A 56 8.82 -14.60 -14.73
CA CYS A 56 8.95 -13.48 -15.66
C CYS A 56 9.51 -12.25 -14.94
N LEU A 57 8.95 -11.89 -13.78
CA LEU A 57 9.34 -10.70 -13.03
C LEU A 57 10.82 -10.76 -12.63
N GLN A 58 11.26 -11.89 -12.07
CA GLN A 58 12.65 -12.09 -11.68
C GLN A 58 13.60 -11.99 -12.89
N THR A 59 13.24 -12.60 -14.02
CA THR A 59 14.03 -12.53 -15.25
C THR A 59 14.11 -11.08 -15.78
N CYS A 60 12.98 -10.38 -15.81
CA CYS A 60 12.89 -9.01 -16.31
C CYS A 60 13.70 -8.04 -15.45
N GLU A 61 13.55 -8.08 -14.13
CA GLU A 61 14.27 -7.19 -13.22
C GLU A 61 15.79 -7.42 -13.28
N ASN A 62 16.23 -8.68 -13.36
CA ASN A 62 17.64 -9.02 -13.47
C ASN A 62 18.25 -8.54 -14.79
N ALA A 63 17.49 -8.57 -15.89
CA ALA A 63 17.96 -8.18 -17.21
C ALA A 63 17.88 -6.67 -17.47
N LYS A 64 16.79 -6.01 -17.05
CA LYS A 64 16.47 -4.62 -17.40
C LYS A 64 16.71 -3.63 -16.25
N CYS A 65 16.58 -4.04 -15.00
CA CYS A 65 16.57 -3.10 -13.87
C CYS A 65 17.87 -3.09 -13.05
N ARG A 66 18.92 -3.76 -13.53
CA ARG A 66 20.23 -3.81 -12.86
C ARG A 66 21.38 -3.43 -13.79
N GLY A 67 22.39 -2.77 -13.21
CA GLY A 67 23.64 -2.40 -13.88
C GLY A 67 23.41 -1.66 -15.21
N PRO A 68 24.03 -2.09 -16.32
CA PRO A 68 23.89 -1.43 -17.63
C PRO A 68 22.45 -1.49 -18.19
N GLY A 69 21.63 -2.45 -17.72
CA GLY A 69 20.22 -2.52 -18.09
C GLY A 69 19.43 -1.30 -17.59
N LEU A 70 19.69 -0.89 -16.34
CA LEU A 70 18.99 0.24 -15.72
C LEU A 70 19.34 1.57 -16.40
N GLU A 71 20.60 1.75 -16.79
CA GLU A 71 21.04 2.93 -17.54
C GLU A 71 20.39 2.99 -18.93
N ARG A 72 20.33 1.84 -19.62
CA ARG A 72 19.62 1.72 -20.90
C ARG A 72 18.13 2.00 -20.74
N PHE A 73 17.50 1.53 -19.67
CA PHE A 73 16.10 1.84 -19.36
C PHE A 73 15.91 3.34 -19.19
N ASN A 74 16.65 3.98 -18.29
CA ASN A 74 16.55 5.42 -18.01
C ASN A 74 16.79 6.28 -19.26
N THR A 75 17.72 5.89 -20.13
CA THR A 75 18.02 6.62 -21.36
C THR A 75 16.90 6.51 -22.40
N ASN A 76 16.27 5.34 -22.49
CA ASN A 76 15.21 5.08 -23.47
C ASN A 76 13.81 5.42 -22.94
N GLN A 77 13.66 5.61 -21.63
CA GLN A 77 12.36 5.87 -21.04
C GLN A 77 11.82 7.25 -21.49
N PRO A 78 10.61 7.31 -22.09
CA PRO A 78 9.99 8.58 -22.41
C PRO A 78 9.80 9.42 -21.15
N ARG A 79 10.17 10.70 -21.19
CA ARG A 79 10.12 11.60 -20.02
C ARG A 79 8.74 11.67 -19.36
N TYR A 80 7.66 11.57 -20.16
CA TYR A 80 6.30 11.59 -19.63
C TYR A 80 5.99 10.35 -18.77
N MET A 81 6.58 9.18 -19.06
CA MET A 81 6.39 7.98 -18.24
C MET A 81 7.08 8.13 -16.88
N GLY A 82 8.30 8.69 -16.87
CA GLY A 82 8.98 9.02 -15.62
C GLY A 82 8.20 10.03 -14.78
N LEU A 83 7.60 11.06 -15.40
CA LEU A 83 6.73 12.03 -14.69
C LEU A 83 5.48 11.37 -14.10
N LEU A 84 4.92 10.38 -14.79
CA LEU A 84 3.77 9.59 -14.31
C LEU A 84 4.17 8.54 -13.25
N GLY A 85 5.42 8.52 -12.81
CA GLY A 85 5.90 7.64 -11.74
C GLY A 85 6.17 6.20 -12.18
N TRP A 86 6.33 5.94 -13.48
CA TRP A 86 6.75 4.63 -13.96
C TRP A 86 8.25 4.44 -13.72
N ASP A 87 8.60 3.39 -12.99
CA ASP A 87 9.98 2.94 -12.84
C ASP A 87 10.22 1.64 -13.63
N CYS A 88 11.46 1.16 -13.65
CA CYS A 88 11.79 -0.08 -14.34
C CYS A 88 11.03 -1.29 -13.75
N THR A 89 10.82 -1.29 -12.44
CA THR A 89 10.16 -2.37 -11.71
C THR A 89 8.69 -2.49 -12.12
N GLU A 90 7.96 -1.38 -12.18
CA GLU A 90 6.57 -1.28 -12.58
C GLU A 90 6.38 -1.64 -14.07
N GLU A 91 7.35 -1.30 -14.93
CA GLU A 91 7.35 -1.78 -16.33
C GLU A 91 7.48 -3.31 -16.40
N CYS A 92 8.41 -3.90 -15.65
CA CYS A 92 8.55 -5.36 -15.59
C CYS A 92 7.29 -6.03 -15.02
N LYS A 93 6.69 -5.48 -13.96
CA LYS A 93 5.41 -5.98 -13.42
C LYS A 93 4.30 -5.92 -14.46
N TYR A 94 4.17 -4.82 -15.19
CA TYR A 94 3.15 -4.65 -16.20
C TYR A 94 3.33 -5.63 -17.37
N GLU A 95 4.56 -5.75 -17.92
CA GLU A 95 4.86 -6.69 -19.00
C GLU A 95 4.56 -8.14 -18.58
N CYS A 96 5.04 -8.54 -17.40
CA CYS A 96 4.86 -9.90 -16.88
C CYS A 96 3.42 -10.23 -16.47
N MET A 97 2.66 -9.23 -16.02
CA MET A 97 1.23 -9.37 -15.80
C MET A 97 0.53 -9.75 -17.11
N TRP A 98 0.77 -9.02 -18.20
CA TRP A 98 0.16 -9.30 -19.49
C TRP A 98 0.61 -10.62 -20.12
N ASP A 99 1.88 -11.03 -19.93
CA ASP A 99 2.36 -12.35 -20.33
C ASP A 99 1.64 -13.48 -19.58
N THR A 100 1.45 -13.31 -18.28
CA THR A 100 0.72 -14.26 -17.43
C THR A 100 -0.75 -14.34 -17.84
N VAL A 101 -1.40 -13.20 -18.10
CA VAL A 101 -2.78 -13.15 -18.59
C VAL A 101 -2.93 -13.94 -19.89
N GLN A 102 -2.02 -13.75 -20.85
CA GLN A 102 -2.03 -14.50 -22.10
C GLN A 102 -1.86 -16.01 -21.87
N THR A 103 -0.95 -16.38 -20.97
CA THR A 103 -0.71 -17.79 -20.61
C THR A 103 -1.97 -18.43 -20.00
N PHE A 104 -2.67 -17.72 -19.12
CA PHE A 104 -3.91 -18.19 -18.49
C PHE A 104 -5.06 -18.30 -19.49
N GLN A 105 -5.22 -17.29 -20.37
CA GLN A 105 -6.22 -17.30 -21.43
C GLN A 105 -6.01 -18.48 -22.39
N ARG A 106 -4.75 -18.76 -22.80
CA ARG A 106 -4.41 -19.92 -23.63
C ARG A 106 -4.70 -21.25 -22.93
N ALA A 107 -4.56 -21.30 -21.61
CA ALA A 107 -4.88 -22.47 -20.81
C ALA A 107 -6.39 -22.61 -20.50
N GLY A 108 -7.24 -21.70 -20.99
CA GLY A 108 -8.68 -21.71 -20.72
C GLY A 108 -9.04 -21.38 -19.27
N LYS A 109 -8.15 -20.69 -18.54
CA LYS A 109 -8.36 -20.29 -17.14
C LYS A 109 -8.82 -18.84 -17.07
N ASP A 110 -9.58 -18.52 -16.01
CA ASP A 110 -9.95 -17.15 -15.70
C ASP A 110 -8.71 -16.30 -15.39
N VAL A 111 -8.78 -15.03 -15.81
CA VAL A 111 -7.72 -14.07 -15.55
C VAL A 111 -7.64 -13.81 -14.05
N PRO A 112 -6.47 -14.01 -13.41
CA PRO A 112 -6.34 -13.71 -11.99
C PRO A 112 -6.17 -12.22 -11.76
N GLN A 113 -6.49 -11.78 -10.55
CA GLN A 113 -6.15 -10.43 -10.07
C GLN A 113 -4.65 -10.35 -9.76
N PHE A 114 -4.02 -9.18 -9.96
CA PHE A 114 -2.61 -8.90 -9.63
C PHE A 114 -2.54 -7.69 -8.70
N TYR A 115 -1.83 -7.80 -7.57
CA TYR A 115 -1.74 -6.76 -6.54
C TYR A 115 -3.09 -6.13 -6.13
N GLY A 116 -4.16 -6.93 -6.10
CA GLY A 116 -5.51 -6.44 -5.78
C GLY A 116 -6.20 -5.65 -6.91
N LYS A 117 -5.68 -5.68 -8.13
CA LYS A 117 -6.24 -5.01 -9.32
C LYS A 117 -6.42 -5.95 -10.51
N TRP A 118 -7.37 -5.63 -11.38
CA TRP A 118 -7.54 -6.33 -12.65
C TRP A 118 -6.53 -5.79 -13.68
N PRO A 119 -6.00 -6.63 -14.58
CA PRO A 119 -5.06 -6.19 -15.61
C PRO A 119 -5.77 -5.27 -16.61
N PHE A 120 -5.39 -4.00 -16.61
CA PHE A 120 -5.90 -2.99 -17.54
C PHE A 120 -4.85 -2.59 -18.56
N VAL A 121 -5.30 -2.30 -19.78
CA VAL A 121 -4.41 -1.84 -20.85
C VAL A 121 -4.07 -0.39 -20.57
N ARG A 122 -2.78 -0.09 -20.61
CA ARG A 122 -2.27 1.25 -20.41
C ARG A 122 -2.63 2.15 -21.58
N VAL A 123 -3.19 3.32 -21.31
CA VAL A 123 -3.48 4.36 -22.30
C VAL A 123 -2.80 5.66 -21.86
N LEU A 124 -1.92 6.21 -22.70
CA LEU A 124 -1.12 7.42 -22.39
C LEU A 124 -0.33 7.35 -21.07
N GLY A 125 0.07 6.15 -20.64
CA GLY A 125 0.77 5.95 -19.37
C GLY A 125 -0.16 5.72 -18.16
N ALA A 126 -1.48 5.89 -18.29
CA ALA A 126 -2.42 5.57 -17.20
C ALA A 126 -2.91 4.12 -17.31
N GLN A 127 -2.88 3.37 -16.20
CA GLN A 127 -3.47 2.02 -16.13
C GLN A 127 -5.00 2.09 -16.02
N GLU A 128 -5.55 3.15 -15.43
CA GLU A 128 -6.99 3.35 -15.26
C GLU A 128 -7.44 4.64 -15.96
N PRO A 129 -7.52 4.67 -17.31
CA PRO A 129 -7.77 5.90 -18.05
C PRO A 129 -9.12 6.55 -17.70
N ALA A 130 -10.16 5.74 -17.46
CA ALA A 130 -11.47 6.26 -17.10
C ALA A 130 -11.46 6.98 -15.74
N SER A 131 -10.84 6.39 -14.70
CA SER A 131 -10.78 7.01 -13.37
C SER A 131 -9.97 8.31 -13.38
N VAL A 132 -8.90 8.37 -14.19
CA VAL A 132 -8.14 9.61 -14.42
C VAL A 132 -9.02 10.68 -15.07
N VAL A 133 -9.74 10.35 -16.15
CA VAL A 133 -10.63 11.29 -16.83
C VAL A 133 -11.73 11.79 -15.90
N PHE A 134 -12.39 10.90 -15.17
CA PHE A 134 -13.44 11.28 -14.22
C PHE A 134 -12.90 12.14 -13.08
N SER A 135 -11.69 11.88 -12.59
CA SER A 135 -11.06 12.70 -11.56
C SER A 135 -10.74 14.12 -12.06
N VAL A 136 -10.22 14.24 -13.29
CA VAL A 136 -9.97 15.53 -13.94
C VAL A 136 -11.27 16.30 -14.13
N LEU A 137 -12.32 15.64 -14.63
CA LEU A 137 -13.63 16.26 -14.81
C LEU A 137 -14.26 16.68 -13.48
N ASN A 138 -14.13 15.86 -12.44
CA ASN A 138 -14.61 16.21 -11.10
C ASN A 138 -13.87 17.43 -10.54
N GLY A 139 -12.55 17.47 -10.67
CA GLY A 139 -11.73 18.63 -10.30
C GLY A 139 -12.13 19.90 -11.07
N LEU A 140 -12.36 19.79 -12.38
CA LEU A 140 -12.80 20.91 -13.20
C LEU A 140 -14.19 21.41 -12.79
N ALA A 141 -15.12 20.50 -12.50
CA ALA A 141 -16.44 20.86 -12.00
C ALA A 141 -16.35 21.65 -10.69
N HIS A 142 -15.49 21.24 -9.76
CA HIS A 142 -15.22 21.99 -8.52
C HIS A 142 -14.63 23.38 -8.80
N LEU A 143 -13.66 23.51 -9.71
CA LEU A 143 -13.07 24.80 -10.08
C LEU A 143 -14.10 25.76 -10.68
N VAL A 144 -14.94 25.27 -11.60
CA VAL A 144 -16.03 26.05 -12.19
C VAL A 144 -17.03 26.47 -11.12
N MET A 145 -17.43 25.56 -10.23
CA MET A 145 -18.35 25.85 -9.14
C MET A 145 -17.81 26.91 -8.17
N ILE A 146 -16.51 26.88 -7.84
CA ILE A 146 -15.87 27.93 -7.03
C ILE A 146 -15.94 29.28 -7.74
N GLY A 147 -15.69 29.32 -9.05
CA GLY A 147 -15.84 30.52 -9.86
C GLY A 147 -17.27 31.08 -9.81
N VAL A 148 -18.27 30.23 -10.05
CA VAL A 148 -19.69 30.61 -9.97
C VAL A 148 -20.08 31.10 -8.58
N PHE A 149 -19.61 30.41 -7.52
CA PHE A 149 -19.85 30.79 -6.14
C PHE A 149 -19.30 32.18 -5.83
N ARG A 150 -18.05 32.46 -6.24
CA ARG A 150 -17.40 33.77 -6.06
C ARG A 150 -18.11 34.90 -6.81
N SER A 151 -18.75 34.61 -7.95
CA SER A 151 -19.50 35.59 -8.73
C SER A 151 -20.92 35.86 -8.20
N ARG A 152 -21.55 34.87 -7.56
CA ARG A 152 -22.96 34.98 -7.11
C ARG A 152 -23.11 35.34 -5.63
N VAL A 153 -22.13 35.03 -4.80
CA VAL A 153 -22.22 35.23 -3.34
C VAL A 153 -21.42 36.47 -2.93
N PRO A 154 -22.05 37.46 -2.26
CA PRO A 154 -21.34 38.63 -1.77
C PRO A 154 -20.34 38.25 -0.67
N LYS A 155 -19.18 38.93 -0.65
CA LYS A 155 -18.09 38.68 0.31
C LYS A 155 -18.50 38.85 1.77
N ASN A 156 -19.57 39.59 2.02
CA ASN A 156 -20.11 39.86 3.36
C ASN A 156 -20.99 38.71 3.89
N ALA A 157 -21.24 37.66 3.10
CA ALA A 157 -22.00 36.51 3.55
C ALA A 157 -21.21 35.73 4.63
N PRO A 158 -21.87 35.26 5.71
CA PRO A 158 -21.21 34.68 6.88
C PRO A 158 -20.37 33.44 6.59
N LEU A 159 -20.68 32.70 5.50
CA LEU A 159 -19.97 31.48 5.11
C LEU A 159 -19.06 31.65 3.89
N TYR A 160 -18.93 32.86 3.34
CA TYR A 160 -18.18 33.10 2.11
C TYR A 160 -16.71 32.65 2.22
N TRP A 161 -16.05 33.04 3.31
CA TRP A 161 -14.66 32.69 3.56
C TRP A 161 -14.47 31.22 3.90
N THR A 162 -15.38 30.66 4.70
CA THR A 162 -15.36 29.24 5.05
C THR A 162 -15.39 28.36 3.80
N VAL A 163 -16.35 28.57 2.90
CA VAL A 163 -16.45 27.79 1.65
C VAL A 163 -15.19 27.94 0.78
N ASN A 164 -14.62 29.14 0.68
CA ASN A 164 -13.41 29.36 -0.11
C ASN A 164 -12.17 28.66 0.48
N VAL A 165 -12.02 28.67 1.81
CA VAL A 165 -10.89 28.00 2.47
C VAL A 165 -11.00 26.49 2.33
N TYR A 166 -12.18 25.92 2.53
CA TYR A 166 -12.40 24.47 2.39
C TYR A 166 -12.26 23.99 0.95
N ALA A 167 -12.61 24.81 -0.04
CA ALA A 167 -12.52 24.43 -1.45
C ALA A 167 -11.09 24.55 -2.03
N LEU A 168 -10.16 25.18 -1.30
CA LEU A 168 -8.75 25.35 -1.69
C LEU A 168 -7.79 24.42 -0.93
N ARG A 169 -8.30 23.64 0.03
CA ARG A 169 -7.55 22.71 0.88
C ARG A 169 -7.77 21.28 0.42
#